data_AF-A0A6L1L152-F1
#
_entry.id   AF-A0A6L1L152-F1
#
_cell.length_a   1.000
_cell.length_b   1.000
_cell.length_c   1.000
_cell.angle_alpha   90.00
_cell.angle_beta   90.00
_cell.angle_gamma   90.00
#
_symmetry.space_group_name_H-M   'P 1'
#
loop_
_entity.id
_entity.type
_entity.pdbx_description
1 polymer ?
#
loop_
_entity_poly.entity_id
_entity_poly.type
_entity_poly.pdbx_seq_one_letter_code
_entity_poly.pdbx_strand_id
1 'polypeptide(L)'
;MNTYEANFNKNLGALESYNATLADKIEDVKTNERFEVFAGKSAFDINIYDHELKQSLYDNPEKFFDEKYNEIYTKYERYPVLFFYGLGNGLLYKALLKNENHKSIVVFEPNIEILYIVFHLIDFSQELKDKRLYVVENFDKTHLSIFLGKELQIRNYLQDVKVFSHSYYYNNKNTSVLEKNIQELCSYLITELGNDPKDSLQGITQLLHNLPYQLANPSLKDLLKQRKGKIENAIIVSTGPSL
;
A
#
# COMPACT_ATOMS: atom_id res chain seq x y z
N MET A 1 0.67 0.24 32.54
CA MET A 1 1.42 0.13 31.27
C MET A 1 1.91 1.52 30.92
N ASN A 2 3.21 1.69 30.63
CA ASN A 2 3.74 2.98 30.18
C ASN A 2 3.02 3.38 28.87
N THR A 3 2.75 4.67 28.64
CA THR A 3 2.04 5.13 27.43
C THR A 3 2.71 4.65 26.14
N TYR A 4 4.04 4.60 26.11
CA TYR A 4 4.82 4.10 24.98
C TYR A 4 4.58 2.61 24.71
N GLU A 5 4.57 1.79 25.75
CA GLU A 5 4.25 0.36 25.67
C GLU A 5 2.81 0.14 25.19
N ALA A 6 1.87 0.94 25.69
CA ALA A 6 0.48 0.88 25.25
C ALA A 6 0.33 1.25 23.76
N ASN A 7 1.03 2.26 23.28
CA ASN A 7 1.06 2.63 21.87
C ASN A 7 1.64 1.51 21.02
N PHE A 8 2.78 0.95 21.42
CA PHE A 8 3.46 -0.12 20.69
C PHE A 8 2.56 -1.33 20.49
N ASN A 9 1.97 -1.86 21.56
CA ASN A 9 1.12 -3.04 21.48
C ASN A 9 -0.13 -2.82 20.60
N LYS A 10 -0.75 -1.63 20.69
CA LYS A 10 -1.90 -1.30 19.82
C LYS A 10 -1.49 -1.18 18.35
N ASN A 11 -0.37 -0.54 18.07
CA ASN A 11 0.14 -0.36 16.71
C ASN A 11 0.53 -1.71 16.09
N LEU A 12 1.25 -2.53 16.86
CA LEU A 12 1.70 -3.84 16.44
C LEU A 12 0.50 -4.75 16.12
N GLY A 13 -0.49 -4.83 17.02
CA GLY A 13 -1.71 -5.60 16.77
C GLY A 13 -2.54 -5.09 15.60
N ALA A 14 -2.52 -3.77 15.31
CA ALA A 14 -3.16 -3.22 14.13
C ALA A 14 -2.42 -3.60 12.83
N LEU A 15 -1.08 -3.56 12.83
CA LEU A 15 -0.23 -3.95 11.72
C LEU A 15 -0.34 -5.45 11.40
N GLU A 16 -0.34 -6.30 12.44
CA GLU A 16 -0.39 -7.76 12.33
C GLU A 16 -1.59 -8.22 11.50
N SER A 17 -2.71 -7.50 11.57
CA SER A 17 -3.95 -7.79 10.82
C SER A 17 -3.78 -7.82 9.29
N TYR A 18 -2.77 -7.14 8.74
CA TYR A 18 -2.49 -7.14 7.30
C TYR A 18 -1.04 -7.48 6.94
N ASN A 19 -0.12 -7.47 7.90
CA ASN A 19 1.28 -7.79 7.68
C ASN A 19 1.93 -8.43 8.93
N ALA A 20 1.48 -9.64 9.26
CA ALA A 20 2.00 -10.43 10.38
C ALA A 20 3.53 -10.59 10.33
N THR A 21 4.10 -10.89 9.15
CA THR A 21 5.56 -11.04 8.99
C THR A 21 6.34 -9.79 9.39
N LEU A 22 5.82 -8.58 9.08
CA LEU A 22 6.46 -7.34 9.50
C LEU A 22 6.25 -7.08 11.00
N ALA A 23 5.08 -7.40 11.54
CA ALA A 23 4.81 -7.30 12.97
C ALA A 23 5.79 -8.18 13.77
N ASP A 24 5.96 -9.45 13.39
CA ASP A 24 6.91 -10.37 14.04
C ASP A 24 8.34 -9.81 14.05
N LYS A 25 8.79 -9.28 12.90
CA LYS A 25 10.12 -8.64 12.79
C LYS A 25 10.28 -7.43 13.72
N ILE A 26 9.23 -6.62 13.87
CA ILE A 26 9.25 -5.45 14.76
C ILE A 26 9.23 -5.89 16.22
N GLU A 27 8.45 -6.92 16.57
CA GLU A 27 8.36 -7.48 17.92
C GLU A 27 9.70 -8.10 18.37
N ASP A 28 10.44 -8.70 17.45
CA ASP A 28 11.77 -9.26 17.71
C ASP A 28 12.85 -8.20 18.03
N VAL A 29 12.58 -6.91 17.78
CA VAL A 29 13.49 -5.82 18.15
C VAL A 29 13.41 -5.59 19.66
N LYS A 30 14.53 -5.84 20.36
CA LYS A 30 14.59 -5.77 21.83
C LYS A 30 14.96 -4.40 22.38
N THR A 31 15.77 -3.66 21.64
CA THR A 31 16.30 -2.35 22.06
C THR A 31 16.72 -1.56 20.83
N ASN A 32 16.86 -0.25 21.02
CA ASN A 32 17.46 0.61 20.02
C ASN A 32 18.98 0.48 20.13
N GLU A 33 19.64 -0.04 19.10
CA GLU A 33 21.10 -0.23 19.06
C GLU A 33 21.74 0.76 18.08
N ARG A 34 21.12 0.96 16.92
CA ARG A 34 21.62 1.88 15.89
C ARG A 34 21.09 3.30 16.06
N PHE A 35 19.89 3.45 16.59
CA PHE A 35 19.21 4.73 16.62
C PHE A 35 19.03 5.28 18.04
N GLU A 36 19.26 6.57 18.21
CA GLU A 36 19.00 7.30 19.46
C GLU A 36 17.91 8.33 19.26
N VAL A 37 16.93 8.36 20.17
CA VAL A 37 15.80 9.31 20.12
C VAL A 37 16.12 10.53 20.96
N PHE A 38 16.11 11.70 20.33
CA PHE A 38 16.23 12.99 21.01
C PHE A 38 14.86 13.64 21.05
N ALA A 39 14.32 13.84 22.26
CA ALA A 39 13.09 14.59 22.47
C ALA A 39 13.43 15.96 23.06
N GLY A 40 13.01 17.03 22.38
CA GLY A 40 13.08 18.39 22.92
C GLY A 40 11.90 18.73 23.83
N LYS A 41 11.53 20.00 23.88
CA LYS A 41 10.44 20.51 24.73
C LYS A 41 9.06 20.26 24.12
N SER A 42 8.99 20.18 22.78
CA SER A 42 7.77 19.97 22.02
C SER A 42 7.78 18.62 21.29
N ALA A 43 6.60 18.14 20.89
CA ALA A 43 6.51 16.96 20.04
C ALA A 43 7.21 17.17 18.69
N PHE A 44 7.22 18.40 18.17
CA PHE A 44 7.90 18.75 16.93
C PHE A 44 9.43 18.74 17.05
N ASP A 45 9.98 18.69 18.27
CA ASP A 45 11.42 18.66 18.49
C ASP A 45 11.99 17.23 18.43
N ILE A 46 11.14 16.20 18.29
CA ILE A 46 11.58 14.81 18.28
C ILE A 46 12.39 14.51 17.02
N ASN A 47 13.64 14.11 17.22
CA ASN A 47 14.55 13.68 16.17
C ASN A 47 15.13 12.30 16.49
N ILE A 48 15.63 11.61 15.47
CA ILE A 48 16.27 10.31 15.61
C ILE A 48 17.67 10.43 15.00
N TYR A 49 18.68 10.04 15.75
CA TYR A 49 20.07 10.03 15.31
C TYR A 49 20.48 8.61 14.93
N ASP A 50 21.12 8.47 13.78
CA ASP A 50 21.69 7.21 13.30
C ASP A 50 23.18 7.15 13.67
N HIS A 51 23.57 6.25 14.56
CA HIS A 51 24.96 6.09 14.98
C HIS A 51 25.88 5.53 13.88
N GLU A 52 25.35 4.77 12.93
CA GLU A 52 26.14 4.22 11.82
C GLU A 52 26.46 5.30 10.79
N LEU A 53 25.44 6.07 10.37
CA LEU A 53 25.60 7.16 9.41
C LEU A 53 26.08 8.47 10.05
N LYS A 54 26.09 8.54 11.39
CA LYS A 54 26.48 9.71 12.19
C LYS A 54 25.72 10.98 11.86
N GLN A 55 24.44 10.85 11.55
CA GLN A 55 23.57 11.95 11.17
C GLN A 55 22.17 11.78 11.75
N SER A 56 21.47 12.89 11.97
CA SER A 56 20.06 12.86 12.33
C SER A 56 19.17 12.70 11.10
N LEU A 57 17.92 12.25 11.31
CA LEU A 57 16.92 12.20 10.23
C LEU A 57 16.60 13.58 9.64
N TYR A 58 16.73 14.62 10.47
CA TYR A 58 16.48 16.02 10.12
C TYR A 58 17.56 16.94 10.71
N ASP A 59 17.93 17.99 9.98
CA ASP A 59 18.76 19.08 10.52
C ASP A 59 17.97 19.94 11.52
N ASN A 60 16.71 20.24 11.17
CA ASN A 60 15.75 20.91 12.02
C ASN A 60 14.36 20.24 11.85
N PRO A 61 13.89 19.47 12.84
CA PRO A 61 12.63 18.71 12.75
C PRO A 61 11.38 19.58 12.51
N GLU A 62 11.25 20.71 13.20
CA GLU A 62 10.10 21.63 13.09
C GLU A 62 10.05 22.26 11.70
N LYS A 63 11.18 22.81 11.24
CA LYS A 63 11.30 23.39 9.90
C LYS A 63 11.01 22.36 8.81
N PHE A 64 11.57 21.15 8.93
CA PHE A 64 11.30 20.06 8.00
C PHE A 64 9.81 19.74 7.95
N PHE A 65 9.16 19.62 9.11
CA PHE A 65 7.73 19.32 9.19
C PHE A 65 6.91 20.40 8.46
N ASP A 66 7.15 21.68 8.76
CA ASP A 66 6.41 22.78 8.17
C ASP A 66 6.60 22.84 6.64
N GLU A 67 7.83 22.75 6.16
CA GLU A 67 8.12 22.80 4.72
C GLU A 67 7.49 21.61 4.00
N LYS A 68 7.65 20.39 4.54
CA LYS A 68 7.15 19.17 3.90
C LYS A 68 5.62 19.08 3.94
N TYR A 69 5.02 19.40 5.08
CA TYR A 69 3.57 19.43 5.22
C TYR A 69 2.95 20.44 4.25
N ASN A 70 3.50 21.66 4.16
CA ASN A 70 3.00 22.67 3.24
C ASN A 70 3.19 22.30 1.77
N GLU A 71 4.31 21.64 1.42
CA GLU A 71 4.54 21.11 0.06
C GLU A 71 3.43 20.13 -0.33
N ILE A 72 3.14 19.16 0.54
CA ILE A 72 2.16 18.11 0.29
C ILE A 72 0.74 18.66 0.29
N TYR A 73 0.40 19.45 1.31
CA TYR A 73 -0.92 20.06 1.44
C TYR A 73 -1.27 20.93 0.23
N THR A 74 -0.35 21.78 -0.23
CA THR A 74 -0.64 22.72 -1.33
C THR A 74 -0.86 22.02 -2.67
N LYS A 75 -0.13 20.93 -2.94
CA LYS A 75 -0.10 20.31 -4.28
C LYS A 75 -0.93 19.04 -4.38
N TYR A 76 -1.08 18.31 -3.27
CA TYR A 76 -1.57 16.93 -3.27
C TYR A 76 -2.75 16.71 -2.33
N GLU A 77 -3.37 17.76 -1.77
CA GLU A 77 -4.54 17.67 -0.87
C GLU A 77 -5.62 16.69 -1.33
N ARG A 78 -5.90 16.65 -2.63
CA ARG A 78 -7.00 15.84 -3.22
C ARG A 78 -6.57 14.45 -3.68
N TYR A 79 -5.31 14.08 -3.49
CA TYR A 79 -4.80 12.79 -3.92
C TYR A 79 -5.28 11.72 -2.94
N PRO A 80 -6.01 10.69 -3.39
CA PRO A 80 -6.53 9.67 -2.48
C PRO A 80 -5.45 8.74 -1.95
N VAL A 81 -4.34 8.59 -2.68
CA VAL A 81 -3.21 7.79 -2.24
C VAL A 81 -1.91 8.56 -2.43
N LEU A 82 -1.05 8.53 -1.42
CA LEU A 82 0.32 9.05 -1.45
C LEU A 82 1.31 7.93 -1.12
N PHE A 83 2.49 7.95 -1.76
CA PHE A 83 3.54 6.97 -1.52
C PHE A 83 4.79 7.66 -0.98
N PHE A 84 5.33 7.14 0.11
CA PHE A 84 6.54 7.68 0.74
C PHE A 84 7.58 6.60 0.96
N TYR A 85 8.85 6.97 0.77
CA TYR A 85 10.00 6.18 1.18
C TYR A 85 10.59 6.81 2.45
N GLY A 86 10.47 6.07 3.56
CA GLY A 86 10.86 6.48 4.91
C GLY A 86 9.67 6.90 5.79
N LEU A 87 9.63 6.40 7.02
CA LEU A 87 8.64 6.79 8.03
C LEU A 87 9.08 8.02 8.85
N GLY A 88 10.40 8.24 8.94
CA GLY A 88 10.94 9.33 9.74
C GLY A 88 10.60 9.19 11.22
N ASN A 89 10.19 10.29 11.86
CA ASN A 89 9.66 10.31 13.23
C ASN A 89 8.13 10.13 13.29
N GLY A 90 7.46 9.83 12.18
CA GLY A 90 6.02 9.58 12.10
C GLY A 90 5.09 10.80 12.12
N LEU A 91 5.50 11.95 12.68
CA LEU A 91 4.60 13.10 12.89
C LEU A 91 3.95 13.63 11.62
N LEU A 92 4.69 13.67 10.51
CA LEU A 92 4.18 14.09 9.20
C LEU A 92 2.92 13.31 8.81
N TYR A 93 2.95 11.99 8.95
CA TYR A 93 1.85 11.12 8.56
C TYR A 93 0.63 11.29 9.45
N LYS A 94 0.86 11.45 10.76
CA LYS A 94 -0.22 11.74 11.72
C LYS A 94 -0.93 13.05 11.37
N ALA A 95 -0.20 14.05 10.88
CA ALA A 95 -0.77 15.32 10.44
C ALA A 95 -1.49 15.20 9.09
N LEU A 96 -0.84 14.59 8.09
CA LEU A 96 -1.43 14.43 6.74
C LEU A 96 -2.74 13.63 6.79
N LEU A 97 -2.82 12.58 7.62
CA LEU A 97 -4.02 11.74 7.73
C LEU A 97 -5.22 12.43 8.40
N LYS A 98 -5.06 13.65 8.93
CA LYS A 98 -6.21 14.48 9.30
C LYS A 98 -7.05 14.89 8.09
N ASN A 99 -6.46 14.91 6.90
CA ASN A 99 -7.19 15.12 5.65
C ASN A 99 -7.90 13.84 5.23
N GLU A 100 -9.23 13.85 5.22
CA GLU A 100 -10.07 12.71 4.86
C GLU A 100 -10.01 12.35 3.37
N ASN A 101 -9.55 13.27 2.51
CA ASN A 101 -9.36 12.98 1.08
C ASN A 101 -8.27 11.93 0.87
N HIS A 102 -7.27 11.86 1.75
CA HIS A 102 -6.27 10.80 1.74
C HIS A 102 -6.89 9.51 2.29
N LYS A 103 -7.29 8.64 1.35
CA LYS A 103 -7.79 7.29 1.66
C LYS A 103 -6.69 6.41 2.23
N SER A 104 -5.46 6.53 1.72
CA SER A 104 -4.29 5.81 2.26
C SER A 104 -3.00 6.58 2.00
N ILE A 105 -2.07 6.54 2.94
CA ILE A 105 -0.66 6.88 2.74
C ILE A 105 0.13 5.59 2.87
N VAL A 106 0.80 5.19 1.80
CA VAL A 106 1.65 3.99 1.74
C VAL A 106 3.08 4.40 2.07
N VAL A 107 3.65 3.84 3.12
CA VAL A 107 5.01 4.15 3.59
C VAL A 107 5.89 2.91 3.48
N PHE A 108 7.00 3.04 2.76
CA PHE A 108 8.06 2.04 2.67
C PHE A 108 9.17 2.40 3.65
N GLU A 109 9.29 1.69 4.77
CA GLU A 109 10.37 1.90 5.74
C GLU A 109 11.27 0.66 5.83
N PRO A 110 12.49 0.71 5.25
CA PRO A 110 13.39 -0.43 5.25
C PRO A 110 14.05 -0.71 6.60
N ASN A 111 14.10 0.25 7.54
CA ASN A 111 14.74 0.05 8.84
C ASN A 111 13.69 -0.33 9.89
N ILE A 112 13.67 -1.62 10.27
CA ILE A 112 12.75 -2.15 11.27
C ILE A 112 12.87 -1.43 12.62
N GLU A 113 14.07 -1.02 13.02
CA GLU A 113 14.28 -0.28 14.28
C GLU A 113 13.60 1.12 14.26
N ILE A 114 13.49 1.77 13.09
CA ILE A 114 12.71 3.03 12.98
C ILE A 114 11.22 2.77 13.19
N LEU A 115 10.69 1.67 12.64
CA LEU A 115 9.30 1.26 12.88
C LEU A 115 9.06 0.98 14.36
N TYR A 116 9.95 0.22 14.98
CA TYR A 116 9.91 -0.07 16.42
C TYR A 116 9.87 1.22 17.25
N ILE A 117 10.78 2.16 16.99
CA ILE A 117 10.84 3.46 17.68
C ILE A 117 9.54 4.24 17.48
N VAL A 118 9.10 4.45 16.23
CA VAL A 118 7.93 5.29 15.93
C VAL A 118 6.65 4.70 16.51
N PHE A 119 6.51 3.37 16.53
CA PHE A 119 5.33 2.70 17.09
C PHE A 119 5.25 2.82 18.61
N HIS A 120 6.37 3.01 19.30
CA HIS A 120 6.36 3.43 20.70
C HIS A 120 5.93 4.90 20.82
N LEU A 121 6.51 5.78 20.00
CA LEU A 121 6.34 7.23 20.12
C LEU A 121 4.91 7.73 19.82
N ILE A 122 4.24 7.19 18.80
CA ILE A 122 2.95 7.70 18.32
C ILE A 122 1.93 6.57 18.21
N ASP A 123 0.72 6.77 18.77
CA ASP A 123 -0.41 5.87 18.54
C ASP A 123 -0.95 6.06 17.10
N PHE A 124 -0.71 5.07 16.23
CA PHE A 124 -1.22 4.95 14.86
C PHE A 124 -2.28 3.84 14.75
N SER A 125 -2.77 3.30 15.86
CA SER A 125 -3.53 2.05 15.87
C SER A 125 -4.78 2.10 15.01
N GLN A 126 -5.48 3.23 14.99
CA GLN A 126 -6.63 3.43 14.11
C GLN A 126 -6.21 3.59 12.65
N GLU A 127 -5.20 4.42 12.38
CA GLU A 127 -4.72 4.64 11.01
C GLU A 127 -4.18 3.35 10.36
N LEU A 128 -3.50 2.50 11.13
CA LEU A 128 -3.03 1.19 10.69
C LEU A 128 -4.19 0.21 10.48
N LYS A 129 -5.13 0.14 11.44
CA LYS A 129 -6.29 -0.76 11.38
C LYS A 129 -7.18 -0.47 10.17
N ASP A 130 -7.43 0.80 9.90
CA ASP A 130 -8.22 1.25 8.77
C ASP A 130 -7.41 1.28 7.46
N LYS A 131 -6.11 0.92 7.52
CA LYS A 131 -5.14 0.99 6.42
C LYS A 131 -5.06 2.39 5.79
N ARG A 132 -5.40 3.44 6.55
CA ARG A 132 -5.15 4.83 6.16
C ARG A 132 -3.67 5.16 6.22
N LEU A 133 -2.94 4.54 7.15
CA LEU A 133 -1.48 4.42 7.10
C LEU A 133 -1.15 2.97 6.76
N TYR A 134 -0.61 2.71 5.57
CA TYR A 134 -0.23 1.37 5.14
C TYR A 134 1.29 1.26 5.12
N VAL A 135 1.86 0.56 6.11
CA VAL A 135 3.31 0.48 6.31
C VAL A 135 3.83 -0.87 5.82
N VAL A 136 4.89 -0.82 5.03
CA VAL A 136 5.60 -2.00 4.52
C VAL A 136 7.11 -1.78 4.58
N GLU A 137 7.85 -2.87 4.71
CA GLU A 137 9.32 -2.81 4.68
C GLU A 137 9.84 -2.60 3.25
N ASN A 138 9.29 -3.36 2.30
CA ASN A 138 9.74 -3.41 0.91
C ASN A 138 8.54 -3.43 -0.06
N PHE A 139 8.82 -3.17 -1.33
CA PHE A 139 7.82 -3.28 -2.39
C PHE A 139 7.40 -4.73 -2.64
N ASP A 140 6.10 -4.99 -2.51
CA ASP A 140 5.46 -6.24 -2.90
C ASP A 140 4.32 -5.95 -3.89
N LYS A 141 4.54 -6.32 -5.16
CA LYS A 141 3.58 -6.08 -6.23
C LYS A 141 2.23 -6.76 -5.97
N THR A 142 2.24 -7.98 -5.44
CA THR A 142 1.02 -8.78 -5.29
C THR A 142 0.14 -8.17 -4.21
N HIS A 143 0.70 -7.96 -3.01
CA HIS A 143 -0.06 -7.40 -1.90
C HIS A 143 -0.53 -5.97 -2.20
N LEU A 144 0.34 -5.12 -2.76
CA LEU A 144 -0.06 -3.76 -3.14
C LEU A 144 -1.11 -3.74 -4.25
N SER A 145 -1.04 -4.64 -5.24
CA SER A 145 -2.08 -4.71 -6.30
C SER A 145 -3.45 -5.04 -5.73
N ILE A 146 -3.53 -5.99 -4.78
CA ILE A 146 -4.76 -6.37 -4.11
C ILE A 146 -5.28 -5.21 -3.27
N PHE A 147 -4.40 -4.59 -2.47
CA PHE A 147 -4.76 -3.48 -1.60
C PHE A 147 -5.27 -2.26 -2.38
N LEU A 148 -4.47 -1.74 -3.33
CA LEU A 148 -4.83 -0.55 -4.10
C LEU A 148 -6.01 -0.81 -5.05
N GLY A 149 -6.03 -1.98 -5.68
CA GLY A 149 -7.02 -2.35 -6.68
C GLY A 149 -8.34 -2.83 -6.06
N LYS A 150 -8.32 -3.90 -5.28
CA LYS A 150 -9.54 -4.57 -4.80
C LYS A 150 -10.08 -3.95 -3.52
N GLU A 151 -9.20 -3.63 -2.57
CA GLU A 151 -9.63 -3.11 -1.26
C GLU A 151 -9.96 -1.62 -1.30
N LEU A 152 -9.02 -0.77 -1.74
CA LEU A 152 -9.21 0.68 -1.80
C LEU A 152 -10.03 1.15 -3.02
N GLN A 153 -10.03 0.37 -4.11
CA GLN A 153 -10.74 0.66 -5.35
C GLN A 153 -10.37 2.03 -5.96
N ILE A 154 -9.08 2.38 -5.95
CA ILE A 154 -8.58 3.70 -6.38
C ILE A 154 -7.95 3.71 -7.77
N ARG A 155 -8.20 2.69 -8.61
CA ARG A 155 -7.61 2.55 -9.96
C ARG A 155 -7.68 3.82 -10.81
N ASN A 156 -8.81 4.53 -10.76
CA ASN A 156 -9.05 5.74 -11.56
C ASN A 156 -8.18 6.95 -11.14
N TYR A 157 -7.50 6.88 -10.00
CA TYR A 157 -6.70 7.95 -9.43
C TYR A 157 -5.19 7.68 -9.50
N LEU A 158 -4.78 6.59 -10.16
CA LEU A 158 -3.39 6.13 -10.19
C LEU A 158 -2.55 6.69 -11.35
N GLN A 159 -3.10 7.59 -12.19
CA GLN A 159 -2.42 8.07 -13.40
C GLN A 159 -1.23 9.01 -13.12
N ASP A 160 -1.30 9.83 -12.06
CA ASP A 160 -0.28 10.82 -11.71
C ASP A 160 0.36 10.50 -10.35
N VAL A 161 0.74 9.24 -10.14
CA VAL A 161 1.29 8.80 -8.86
C VAL A 161 2.76 9.19 -8.75
N LYS A 162 3.09 9.79 -7.60
CA LYS A 162 4.46 10.15 -7.22
C LYS A 162 4.88 9.43 -5.94
N VAL A 163 6.14 9.02 -5.90
CA VAL A 163 6.81 8.54 -4.68
C VAL A 163 7.63 9.68 -4.10
N PHE A 164 7.40 10.00 -2.83
CA PHE A 164 8.14 11.03 -2.12
C PHE A 164 9.22 10.39 -1.24
N SER A 165 10.45 10.86 -1.35
CA SER A 165 11.40 10.65 -0.27
C SER A 165 10.95 11.46 0.95
N HIS A 166 10.92 10.83 2.12
CA HIS A 166 10.47 11.48 3.35
C HIS A 166 11.37 12.66 3.71
N SER A 167 12.68 12.44 3.84
CA SER A 167 13.68 13.46 4.11
C SER A 167 14.99 13.15 3.36
N TYR A 168 15.96 14.07 3.42
CA TYR A 168 17.26 13.88 2.78
C TYR A 168 17.99 12.61 3.26
N TYR A 169 17.78 12.20 4.52
CA TYR A 169 18.29 10.95 5.08
C TYR A 169 17.93 9.72 4.21
N TYR A 170 16.74 9.72 3.60
CA TYR A 170 16.23 8.62 2.79
C TYR A 170 16.63 8.71 1.31
N ASN A 171 17.29 9.80 0.88
CA ASN A 171 17.71 9.98 -0.51
C ASN A 171 18.84 9.01 -0.87
N ASN A 172 18.47 7.80 -1.28
CA ASN A 172 19.38 6.77 -1.75
C ASN A 172 19.00 6.29 -3.17
N LYS A 173 19.86 5.49 -3.80
CA LYS A 173 19.63 4.91 -5.13
C LYS A 173 18.39 4.02 -5.22
N ASN A 174 17.85 3.52 -4.09
CA ASN A 174 16.71 2.61 -4.09
C ASN A 174 15.38 3.34 -4.34
N THR A 175 15.33 4.65 -4.08
CA THR A 175 14.11 5.45 -4.28
C THR A 175 13.66 5.46 -5.75
N SER A 176 14.60 5.52 -6.70
CA SER A 176 14.27 5.53 -8.14
C SER A 176 13.76 4.16 -8.63
N VAL A 177 14.30 3.06 -8.09
CA VAL A 177 13.82 1.70 -8.40
C VAL A 177 12.41 1.51 -7.86
N LEU A 178 12.15 1.95 -6.62
CA LEU A 178 10.83 1.91 -6.02
C LEU A 178 9.82 2.75 -6.83
N GLU A 179 10.20 3.97 -7.23
CA GLU A 179 9.35 4.84 -8.05
C GLU A 179 8.95 4.15 -9.35
N LYS A 180 9.91 3.54 -10.06
CA LYS A 180 9.63 2.79 -11.28
C LYS A 180 8.68 1.61 -11.03
N ASN A 181 8.91 0.83 -9.98
CA ASN A 181 8.06 -0.30 -9.62
C ASN A 181 6.61 0.13 -9.31
N ILE A 182 6.45 1.26 -8.62
CA ILE A 182 5.14 1.84 -8.32
C ILE A 182 4.44 2.33 -9.59
N GLN A 183 5.16 3.01 -10.49
CA GLN A 183 4.62 3.44 -11.78
C GLN A 183 4.17 2.24 -12.64
N GLU A 184 4.95 1.17 -12.68
CA GLU A 184 4.59 -0.07 -13.38
C GLU A 184 3.36 -0.75 -12.76
N LEU A 185 3.28 -0.81 -11.43
CA LEU A 185 2.10 -1.34 -10.72
C LEU A 185 0.85 -0.49 -11.00
N CYS A 186 0.96 0.83 -10.95
CA CYS A 186 -0.16 1.73 -11.23
C CYS A 186 -0.65 1.57 -12.68
N SER A 187 0.28 1.50 -13.64
CA SER A 187 -0.03 1.26 -15.04
C SER A 187 -0.73 -0.08 -15.26
N TYR A 188 -0.25 -1.13 -14.59
CA TYR A 188 -0.90 -2.44 -14.60
C TYR A 188 -2.32 -2.37 -14.04
N LEU A 189 -2.53 -1.74 -12.88
CA LEU A 189 -3.86 -1.63 -12.24
C LEU A 189 -4.86 -0.82 -13.08
N ILE A 190 -4.39 0.17 -13.84
CA ILE A 190 -5.25 0.95 -14.75
C ILE A 190 -5.65 0.12 -15.97
N THR A 191 -4.78 -0.77 -16.45
CA THR A 191 -4.97 -1.50 -17.72
C THR A 191 -5.57 -2.89 -17.56
N GLU A 192 -5.45 -3.52 -16.39
CA GLU A 192 -5.85 -4.92 -16.15
C GLU A 192 -7.35 -5.21 -16.42
N LEU A 193 -8.23 -4.22 -16.21
CA LEU A 193 -9.68 -4.40 -16.38
C LEU A 193 -10.16 -4.20 -17.81
N GLY A 194 -9.27 -3.77 -18.72
CA GLY A 194 -9.65 -3.31 -20.05
C GLY A 194 -10.34 -1.95 -19.99
N ASN A 195 -9.87 -1.01 -20.80
CA ASN A 195 -10.41 0.35 -20.85
C ASN A 195 -10.85 0.77 -22.25
N ASP A 196 -10.93 -0.17 -23.20
CA ASP A 196 -11.36 0.12 -24.58
C ASP A 196 -12.90 0.06 -24.67
N PRO A 197 -13.57 1.21 -24.91
CA PRO A 197 -15.02 1.25 -25.09
C PRO A 197 -15.47 0.44 -26.31
N LYS A 198 -14.63 0.33 -27.35
CA LYS A 198 -14.94 -0.45 -28.55
C LYS A 198 -15.02 -1.94 -28.24
N ASP A 199 -14.08 -2.45 -27.44
CA ASP A 199 -14.10 -3.85 -26.99
C ASP A 199 -15.32 -4.14 -26.11
N SER A 200 -15.63 -3.22 -25.18
CA SER A 200 -16.84 -3.31 -24.35
C SER A 200 -18.12 -3.34 -25.18
N LEU A 201 -18.24 -2.46 -26.18
CA LEU A 201 -19.37 -2.42 -27.11
C LEU A 201 -19.45 -3.68 -27.98
N GLN A 202 -18.31 -4.22 -28.40
CA GLN A 202 -18.25 -5.47 -29.16
C GLN A 202 -18.82 -6.63 -28.34
N GLY A 203 -18.43 -6.74 -27.06
CA GLY A 203 -18.96 -7.74 -26.14
C GLY A 203 -20.48 -7.62 -25.94
N ILE A 204 -20.98 -6.41 -25.72
CA ILE A 204 -22.43 -6.15 -25.60
C ILE A 204 -23.16 -6.52 -26.90
N THR A 205 -22.61 -6.12 -28.05
CA THR A 205 -23.20 -6.38 -29.37
C THR A 205 -23.31 -7.88 -29.63
N GLN A 206 -22.23 -8.63 -29.37
CA GLN A 206 -22.23 -10.09 -29.51
C GLN A 206 -23.19 -10.76 -28.53
N LEU A 207 -23.26 -10.29 -27.28
CA LEU A 207 -24.22 -10.78 -26.30
C LEU A 207 -25.65 -10.61 -26.81
N LEU A 208 -26.02 -9.41 -27.24
CA LEU A 208 -27.37 -9.10 -27.73
C LEU A 208 -27.73 -9.91 -28.99
N HIS A 209 -26.78 -10.07 -29.92
CA HIS A 209 -26.98 -10.89 -31.11
C HIS A 209 -27.24 -12.36 -30.76
N ASN A 210 -26.55 -12.89 -29.75
CA ASN A 210 -26.66 -14.30 -29.36
C ASN A 210 -27.78 -14.57 -28.35
N LEU A 211 -28.31 -13.55 -27.69
CA LEU A 211 -29.28 -13.69 -26.61
C LEU A 211 -30.57 -14.46 -27.03
N PRO A 212 -31.18 -14.21 -28.21
CA PRO A 212 -32.36 -14.98 -28.63
C PRO A 212 -32.06 -16.48 -28.77
N TYR A 213 -30.89 -16.83 -29.31
CA TYR A 213 -30.46 -18.22 -29.44
C TYR A 213 -30.18 -18.85 -28.08
N GLN A 214 -29.55 -18.13 -27.16
CA GLN A 214 -29.31 -18.62 -25.81
C GLN A 214 -30.62 -18.90 -25.06
N LEU A 215 -31.63 -18.04 -25.21
CA LEU A 215 -32.95 -18.21 -24.59
C LEU A 215 -33.78 -19.33 -25.22
N ALA A 216 -33.60 -19.59 -26.51
CA ALA A 216 -34.31 -20.65 -27.24
C ALA A 216 -33.76 -22.06 -27.00
N ASN A 217 -32.58 -22.19 -26.37
CA ASN A 217 -31.88 -23.47 -26.20
C ASN A 217 -31.73 -23.87 -24.72
N PRO A 218 -31.50 -25.16 -24.42
CA PRO A 218 -31.31 -25.64 -23.05
C PRO A 218 -30.19 -24.90 -22.33
N SER A 219 -30.42 -24.57 -21.06
CA SER A 219 -29.43 -23.85 -20.25
C SER A 219 -28.26 -24.76 -19.85
N LEU A 220 -27.17 -24.15 -19.36
CA LEU A 220 -26.07 -24.89 -18.74
C LEU A 220 -26.57 -25.79 -17.59
N LYS A 221 -27.58 -25.35 -16.82
CA LYS A 221 -28.17 -26.16 -15.75
C LYS A 221 -28.87 -27.41 -16.30
N ASP A 222 -29.59 -27.26 -17.41
CA ASP A 222 -30.27 -28.38 -18.08
C ASP A 222 -29.25 -29.38 -18.63
N LEU A 223 -28.19 -28.88 -19.27
CA LEU A 223 -27.10 -29.71 -19.78
C LEU A 223 -26.41 -30.49 -18.65
N LEU A 224 -26.07 -29.81 -17.54
CA LEU A 224 -25.46 -30.44 -16.38
C LEU A 224 -26.38 -31.51 -15.80
N LYS A 225 -27.68 -31.23 -15.61
CA LYS A 225 -28.65 -32.21 -15.11
C LYS A 225 -28.76 -33.42 -16.03
N GLN A 226 -28.75 -33.23 -17.35
CA GLN A 226 -28.87 -34.33 -18.30
C GLN A 226 -27.61 -35.19 -18.42
N ARG A 227 -26.42 -34.63 -18.20
CA ARG A 227 -25.12 -35.28 -18.48
C ARG A 227 -24.36 -35.73 -17.23
N LYS A 228 -24.72 -35.23 -16.04
CA LYS A 228 -24.05 -35.57 -14.78
C LYS A 228 -24.02 -37.09 -14.57
N GLY A 229 -22.82 -37.62 -14.35
CA GLY A 229 -22.58 -39.04 -14.06
C GLY A 229 -22.79 -40.00 -15.25
N LYS A 230 -22.98 -39.49 -16.47
CA LYS A 230 -23.18 -40.34 -17.67
C LYS A 230 -21.90 -40.66 -18.44
N ILE A 231 -20.82 -39.93 -18.17
CA ILE A 231 -19.55 -40.07 -18.89
C ILE A 231 -18.43 -40.04 -17.85
N GLU A 232 -17.55 -41.03 -17.90
CA GLU A 232 -16.41 -41.15 -17.00
C GLU A 232 -15.20 -40.35 -17.49
N ASN A 233 -15.07 -40.20 -18.81
CA ASN A 233 -13.90 -39.62 -19.46
C ASN A 233 -14.24 -38.33 -20.21
N ALA A 234 -13.45 -37.28 -20.02
CA ALA A 234 -13.50 -36.06 -20.83
C ALA A 234 -12.20 -35.94 -21.62
N ILE A 235 -12.29 -35.79 -22.94
CA ILE A 235 -11.14 -35.51 -23.80
C ILE A 235 -11.16 -34.02 -24.11
N ILE A 236 -10.12 -33.31 -23.67
CA ILE A 236 -9.92 -31.88 -23.95
C ILE A 236 -8.83 -31.76 -25.00
N VAL A 237 -9.21 -31.30 -26.18
CA VAL A 237 -8.31 -31.11 -27.32
C VAL A 237 -7.94 -29.62 -27.40
N SER A 238 -6.65 -29.31 -27.36
CA SER A 238 -6.12 -27.96 -27.55
C SER A 238 -5.43 -27.82 -28.91
N THR A 239 -5.07 -26.59 -29.30
CA THR A 239 -4.42 -26.29 -30.59
C THR A 239 -2.92 -26.58 -30.60
N GLY A 240 -2.45 -27.54 -29.80
CA GLY A 240 -1.04 -27.91 -29.74
C GLY A 240 -0.58 -28.64 -31.01
N PRO A 241 0.66 -28.41 -31.49
CA PRO A 241 1.16 -29.05 -32.72
C PRO A 241 1.40 -30.56 -32.61
N SER A 242 1.36 -31.13 -31.41
CA SER A 242 1.53 -32.56 -31.13
C SER A 242 0.21 -33.36 -31.19
N LEU A 243 -0.88 -32.72 -31.62
CA LEU A 243 -2.19 -33.35 -31.80
C LEU A 243 -2.29 -34.01 -33.17
#